data_AF-A0A8J3QNI0-F1
#
_entry.id   AF-A0A8J3QNI0-F1
#
_cell.length_a   1.000
_cell.length_b   1.000
_cell.length_c   1.000
_cell.angle_alpha   90.00
_cell.angle_beta   90.00
_cell.angle_gamma   90.00
#
_symmetry.space_group_name_H-M   'P 1'
#
loop_
_entity.id
_entity.type
_entity.pdbx_description
1 polymer ?
#
loop_
_entity_poly.entity_id
_entity_poly.type
_entity_poly.pdbx_seq_one_letter_code
_entity_poly.pdbx_strand_id
1 'polypeptide(L)'
;MSPRRIRRHTRLLAPGIVAVVAALAIPAAAPASADPARPSSRGNPAAGNHDGTPTTTNPGAGPASISGPIPSKARPGDPSHDYVFYSTPYDLNRAGYEEQEFFITGTATRYPSNPTADQQRQNATPIGTTTYTTRIVVRRPVNPRKSAGIAVVDWQNVTAGHDIDTEWGTSGDYFVRHGWTWIGASVQAVGVNGAPSGPTSGQGLKEWSPQRYGSLDVTAGGTVLDDSQSFDIYTQIGELAKGTDHRDPLADLRIRDVYAGGASQSGRFLGIYYNTVQPLYHVYDGFLFALSDSSLPPRAGVGTKAIRVFTENDIYRGSGVPSQTVPDSSTLRTWEIAGASHVPAYAVSTDARDFRATLGGIQTREFGPAAPFDCVNPGPSQVASWTVFHAAYAALDRWVRGGTPPRTAPPLAIIDPGPPANLARDVNGLAQGGIRLPDVTVPVGLNDGINAPASLDNPLSSFCVLYGTHRDFTPDQLALLYTGDRDYRQLVADDVRLLEDQGYVLPEDGHAFTDQARHTHV
;
A
#
# COMPACT_ATOMS: atom_id res chain seq x y z
N MET A 1 5.84 68.17 -43.98
CA MET A 1 6.40 66.81 -43.79
C MET A 1 5.68 66.16 -42.61
N SER A 2 4.80 65.19 -42.89
CA SER A 2 4.21 64.22 -41.93
C SER A 2 5.29 63.18 -41.56
N PRO A 3 5.22 62.43 -40.43
CA PRO A 3 4.14 61.48 -40.05
C PRO A 3 3.92 61.39 -38.50
N ARG A 4 3.07 60.58 -37.86
CA ARG A 4 1.96 59.65 -38.16
C ARG A 4 1.19 59.46 -36.84
N ARG A 5 -0.15 59.57 -36.86
CA ARG A 5 -1.05 58.95 -35.87
C ARG A 5 -1.20 57.47 -36.19
N ILE A 6 -1.19 56.60 -35.19
CA ILE A 6 -1.92 55.31 -35.24
C ILE A 6 -2.68 55.13 -33.92
N ARG A 7 -4.01 55.19 -34.03
CA ARG A 7 -4.99 54.77 -33.03
C ARG A 7 -4.90 53.26 -32.83
N ARG A 8 -4.82 52.78 -31.59
CA ARG A 8 -5.17 51.39 -31.28
C ARG A 8 -6.68 51.30 -31.13
N HIS A 9 -7.31 50.61 -32.09
CA HIS A 9 -8.67 50.14 -31.99
C HIS A 9 -8.69 48.86 -31.15
N THR A 10 -9.56 48.86 -30.15
CA THR A 10 -10.03 47.69 -29.40
C THR A 10 -10.77 46.75 -30.35
N ARG A 11 -10.33 45.49 -30.47
CA ARG A 11 -11.16 44.37 -30.88
C ARG A 11 -10.80 43.15 -30.05
N LEU A 12 -11.84 42.55 -29.48
CA LEU A 12 -11.84 41.32 -28.70
C LEU A 12 -11.20 40.17 -29.46
N LEU A 13 -10.39 39.40 -28.76
CA LEU A 13 -10.17 37.97 -28.98
C LEU A 13 -10.08 37.31 -27.60
N ALA A 14 -11.03 36.45 -27.29
CA ALA A 14 -10.94 35.52 -26.17
C ALA A 14 -9.81 34.52 -26.44
N PRO A 15 -8.99 34.24 -25.43
CA PRO A 15 -8.86 32.87 -24.91
C PRO A 15 -8.74 32.92 -23.38
N GLY A 16 -8.92 31.89 -22.60
CA GLY A 16 -9.11 30.47 -22.83
C GLY A 16 -9.46 29.90 -21.45
N ILE A 17 -10.27 28.85 -21.45
CA ILE A 17 -10.76 28.16 -20.27
C ILE A 17 -9.56 27.66 -19.47
N VAL A 18 -9.40 28.18 -18.25
CA VAL A 18 -8.52 27.61 -17.23
C VAL A 18 -9.16 26.28 -16.83
N ALA A 19 -8.62 25.18 -17.35
CA ALA A 19 -8.90 23.84 -16.83
C ALA A 19 -8.24 23.75 -15.46
N VAL A 20 -9.05 23.88 -14.41
CA VAL A 20 -8.69 23.53 -13.05
C VAL A 20 -8.48 22.02 -13.02
N VAL A 21 -7.23 21.57 -13.09
CA VAL A 21 -6.87 20.17 -12.81
C VAL A 21 -7.00 20.02 -11.31
N ALA A 22 -8.02 19.25 -10.90
CA ALA A 22 -8.21 18.84 -9.53
C ALA A 22 -6.95 18.12 -9.06
N ALA A 23 -6.24 18.72 -8.12
CA ALA A 23 -5.53 17.93 -7.12
C ALA A 23 -6.54 16.92 -6.57
N LEU A 24 -6.17 15.65 -6.48
CA LEU A 24 -6.90 14.65 -5.70
C LEU A 24 -6.76 14.98 -4.20
N ALA A 25 -7.30 16.14 -3.82
CA ALA A 25 -7.79 16.42 -2.50
C ALA A 25 -9.26 16.02 -2.53
N ILE A 26 -9.59 14.88 -1.92
CA ILE A 26 -10.98 14.59 -1.55
C ILE A 26 -11.37 15.71 -0.58
N PRO A 27 -12.36 16.57 -0.89
CA PRO A 27 -12.70 17.66 0.01
C PRO A 27 -13.29 17.09 1.31
N ALA A 28 -12.66 17.45 2.43
CA ALA A 28 -13.29 17.34 3.74
C ALA A 28 -14.52 18.27 3.75
N ALA A 29 -15.72 17.70 3.83
CA ALA A 29 -16.95 18.46 3.92
C ALA A 29 -17.14 18.98 5.36
N ALA A 30 -17.18 20.30 5.52
CA ALA A 30 -17.65 20.98 6.73
C ALA A 30 -19.20 21.00 6.78
N PRO A 31 -19.83 21.08 7.97
CA PRO A 31 -21.24 20.74 8.15
C PRO A 31 -22.16 21.90 7.78
N ALA A 32 -23.28 21.60 7.12
CA ALA A 32 -24.38 22.53 6.93
C ALA A 32 -25.64 21.99 7.63
N SER A 33 -25.96 22.60 8.77
CA SER A 33 -27.24 22.50 9.45
C SER A 33 -28.27 23.41 8.79
N ALA A 34 -29.44 22.88 8.40
CA ALA A 34 -30.72 23.58 8.46
C ALA A 34 -31.87 22.60 8.14
N ASP A 35 -32.70 22.35 9.15
CA ASP A 35 -34.03 21.76 9.05
C ASP A 35 -34.95 22.72 8.24
N PRO A 36 -35.92 22.22 7.45
CA PRO A 36 -37.28 22.35 7.96
C PRO A 36 -38.27 21.24 7.58
N ALA A 37 -39.13 20.96 8.56
CA ALA A 37 -40.59 20.77 8.46
C ALA A 37 -41.14 19.50 7.78
N ARG A 38 -41.60 18.61 8.67
CA ARG A 38 -42.59 17.54 8.48
C ARG A 38 -43.92 18.09 7.93
N PRO A 39 -44.65 17.27 7.12
CA PRO A 39 -46.04 17.01 7.49
C PRO A 39 -46.41 15.52 7.42
N SER A 40 -47.30 15.15 8.34
CA SER A 40 -47.97 13.87 8.46
C SER A 40 -49.00 13.61 7.34
N SER A 41 -49.14 12.38 6.87
CA SER A 41 -50.47 11.78 6.61
C SER A 41 -50.41 10.25 6.51
N ARG A 42 -51.49 9.61 6.96
CA ARG A 42 -51.75 8.16 6.99
C ARG A 42 -52.36 7.68 5.67
N GLY A 43 -52.16 6.40 5.33
CA GLY A 43 -53.05 5.65 4.44
C GLY A 43 -52.38 4.50 3.67
N ASN A 44 -52.60 3.25 4.12
CA ASN A 44 -52.39 2.00 3.35
C ASN A 44 -53.66 1.73 2.48
N PRO A 45 -53.69 0.87 1.42
CA PRO A 45 -53.27 -0.55 1.46
C PRO A 45 -52.68 -1.21 0.18
N ALA A 46 -51.89 -2.27 0.41
CA ALA A 46 -51.75 -3.56 -0.30
C ALA A 46 -51.65 -3.66 -1.84
N ALA A 47 -50.54 -4.24 -2.34
CA ALA A 47 -50.51 -5.33 -3.34
C ALA A 47 -49.08 -5.85 -3.59
N GLY A 48 -48.92 -7.19 -3.63
CA GLY A 48 -47.84 -7.87 -4.37
C GLY A 48 -46.78 -8.62 -3.54
N ASN A 49 -47.11 -9.81 -3.03
CA ASN A 49 -46.12 -10.77 -2.56
C ASN A 49 -45.28 -11.29 -3.73
N HIS A 50 -44.03 -10.83 -3.81
CA HIS A 50 -42.95 -11.59 -4.44
C HIS A 50 -42.07 -12.14 -3.31
N ASP A 51 -42.43 -13.33 -2.84
CA ASP A 51 -41.60 -14.12 -1.91
C ASP A 51 -40.44 -14.74 -2.72
N GLY A 52 -39.47 -13.90 -3.07
CA GLY A 52 -38.11 -14.33 -3.37
C GLY A 52 -37.33 -14.22 -2.08
N THR A 53 -37.32 -15.27 -1.27
CA THR A 53 -36.49 -15.32 -0.07
C THR A 53 -35.04 -15.05 -0.51
N PRO A 54 -34.38 -13.97 -0.06
CA PRO A 54 -32.98 -13.78 -0.35
C PRO A 54 -32.25 -14.98 0.25
N THR A 55 -31.50 -15.71 -0.57
CA THR A 55 -30.53 -16.69 -0.07
C THR A 55 -29.73 -15.97 1.01
N THR A 56 -29.85 -16.40 2.25
CA THR A 56 -29.15 -15.79 3.37
C THR A 56 -27.66 -16.05 3.15
N THR A 57 -26.98 -15.10 2.53
CA THR A 57 -25.53 -15.07 2.43
C THR A 57 -25.02 -14.84 3.84
N ASN A 58 -24.27 -15.80 4.38
CA ASN A 58 -23.60 -15.63 5.65
C ASN A 58 -22.32 -14.83 5.35
N PRO A 59 -22.25 -13.52 5.67
CA PRO A 59 -21.07 -12.73 5.35
C PRO A 59 -19.87 -13.33 6.11
N GLY A 60 -18.71 -13.41 5.46
CA GLY A 60 -17.55 -14.12 6.01
C GLY A 60 -17.62 -15.66 5.95
N ALA A 61 -18.37 -16.26 5.01
CA ALA A 61 -18.34 -17.72 4.77
C ALA A 61 -17.35 -18.16 3.67
N GLY A 62 -16.46 -17.26 3.22
CA GLY A 62 -15.60 -17.49 2.06
C GLY A 62 -16.32 -17.31 0.71
N PRO A 63 -15.59 -17.39 -0.42
CA PRO A 63 -16.17 -17.31 -1.77
C PRO A 63 -17.05 -18.53 -2.07
N ALA A 64 -18.09 -18.35 -2.88
CA ALA A 64 -19.02 -19.42 -3.24
C ALA A 64 -18.42 -20.42 -4.24
N SER A 65 -17.53 -19.95 -5.13
CA SER A 65 -16.80 -20.82 -6.05
C SER A 65 -15.39 -20.30 -6.34
N ILE A 66 -14.50 -21.22 -6.67
CA ILE A 66 -13.10 -20.99 -6.99
C ILE A 66 -12.81 -21.73 -8.29
N SER A 67 -12.21 -21.04 -9.26
CA SER A 67 -11.77 -21.59 -10.53
C SER A 67 -10.27 -21.38 -10.67
N GLY A 68 -9.54 -22.46 -10.93
CA GLY A 68 -8.11 -22.42 -11.18
C GLY A 68 -7.37 -23.67 -10.69
N PRO A 69 -6.03 -23.64 -10.73
CA PRO A 69 -5.20 -22.50 -11.14
C PRO A 69 -5.44 -22.14 -12.62
N ILE A 70 -5.55 -20.85 -12.92
CA ILE A 70 -5.74 -20.35 -14.29
C ILE A 70 -4.40 -20.47 -15.04
N PRO A 71 -4.28 -21.36 -16.05
CA PRO A 71 -2.99 -21.61 -16.69
C PRO A 71 -2.44 -20.37 -17.37
N SER A 72 -1.15 -20.11 -17.20
CA SER A 72 -0.41 -19.18 -18.06
C SER A 72 0.06 -19.93 -19.30
N LYS A 73 -0.29 -19.45 -20.50
CA LYS A 73 0.13 -20.07 -21.77
C LYS A 73 1.29 -19.35 -22.43
N ALA A 74 1.68 -18.21 -21.86
CA ALA A 74 2.83 -17.44 -22.28
C ALA A 74 3.74 -17.14 -21.07
N ARG A 75 4.96 -16.69 -21.38
CA ARG A 75 5.92 -16.22 -20.37
C ARG A 75 5.64 -14.76 -20.01
N PRO A 76 6.03 -14.27 -18.82
CA PRO A 76 5.95 -12.84 -18.51
C PRO A 76 6.66 -11.97 -19.56
N GLY A 77 5.99 -10.88 -19.96
CA GLY A 77 6.42 -9.97 -21.04
C GLY A 77 6.05 -10.41 -22.46
N ASP A 78 5.32 -11.51 -22.62
CA ASP A 78 4.82 -11.93 -23.94
C ASP A 78 3.67 -11.02 -24.42
N PRO A 79 3.67 -10.53 -25.68
CA PRO A 79 2.64 -9.61 -26.18
C PRO A 79 1.20 -10.14 -26.16
N SER A 80 1.00 -11.46 -26.01
CA SER A 80 -0.33 -12.05 -25.86
C SER A 80 -1.00 -11.72 -24.52
N HIS A 81 -0.22 -11.33 -23.51
CA HIS A 81 -0.69 -11.13 -22.13
C HIS A 81 -1.51 -12.32 -21.58
N ASP A 82 -1.17 -13.56 -21.99
CA ASP A 82 -1.73 -14.81 -21.45
C ASP A 82 -0.83 -15.40 -20.36
N TYR A 83 -0.54 -14.56 -19.35
CA TYR A 83 0.15 -14.87 -18.11
C TYR A 83 -0.45 -14.04 -16.96
N VAL A 84 -0.04 -14.31 -15.73
CA VAL A 84 -0.55 -13.56 -14.56
C VAL A 84 -0.11 -12.10 -14.65
N PHE A 85 -1.07 -11.17 -14.65
CA PHE A 85 -0.77 -9.74 -14.61
C PHE A 85 0.06 -9.42 -13.37
N TYR A 86 1.10 -8.61 -13.57
CA TYR A 86 2.06 -8.23 -12.54
C TYR A 86 2.89 -9.41 -11.98
N SER A 87 3.06 -10.50 -12.75
CA SER A 87 3.89 -11.66 -12.37
C SER A 87 5.24 -11.27 -11.80
N THR A 88 5.64 -11.95 -10.72
CA THR A 88 6.93 -11.66 -10.10
C THR A 88 8.08 -12.09 -11.01
N PRO A 89 9.13 -11.26 -11.17
CA PRO A 89 10.36 -11.67 -11.83
C PRO A 89 11.29 -12.47 -10.91
N TYR A 90 10.93 -12.63 -9.64
CA TYR A 90 11.65 -13.51 -8.71
C TYR A 90 11.59 -14.95 -9.20
N ASP A 91 12.73 -15.65 -9.18
CA ASP A 91 12.78 -17.07 -9.56
C ASP A 91 12.20 -17.94 -8.43
N LEU A 92 10.87 -18.00 -8.38
CA LEU A 92 10.11 -18.77 -7.40
C LEU A 92 10.47 -20.24 -7.46
N ASN A 93 10.64 -20.81 -8.67
CA ASN A 93 10.99 -22.22 -8.84
C ASN A 93 12.32 -22.55 -8.16
N ARG A 94 13.35 -21.71 -8.35
CA ARG A 94 14.63 -21.86 -7.66
C ARG A 94 14.51 -21.71 -6.15
N ALA A 95 13.59 -20.87 -5.68
CA ALA A 95 13.30 -20.70 -4.27
C ALA A 95 12.38 -21.79 -3.67
N GLY A 96 11.90 -22.75 -4.47
CA GLY A 96 10.95 -23.78 -4.03
C GLY A 96 9.53 -23.26 -3.81
N TYR A 97 9.17 -22.17 -4.49
CA TYR A 97 7.89 -21.51 -4.49
C TYR A 97 7.21 -21.59 -5.87
N GLU A 98 5.91 -21.33 -5.91
CA GLU A 98 5.11 -21.19 -7.12
C GLU A 98 4.22 -19.95 -7.06
N GLU A 99 3.85 -19.42 -8.23
CA GLU A 99 2.84 -18.38 -8.42
C GLU A 99 1.64 -18.99 -9.15
N GLN A 100 0.45 -18.87 -8.57
CA GLN A 100 -0.80 -19.38 -9.13
C GLN A 100 -1.88 -18.31 -9.07
N GLU A 101 -2.73 -18.25 -10.08
CA GLU A 101 -3.87 -17.34 -10.12
C GLU A 101 -5.17 -18.13 -10.06
N PHE A 102 -6.13 -17.63 -9.30
CA PHE A 102 -7.46 -18.21 -9.17
C PHE A 102 -8.52 -17.13 -9.37
N PHE A 103 -9.62 -17.48 -10.03
CA PHE A 103 -10.82 -16.64 -10.05
C PHE A 103 -11.77 -17.11 -8.96
N ILE A 104 -12.31 -16.17 -8.22
CA ILE A 104 -13.27 -16.43 -7.14
C ILE A 104 -14.56 -15.69 -7.43
N THR A 105 -15.68 -16.34 -7.12
CA THR A 105 -17.02 -15.75 -7.31
C THR A 105 -17.84 -15.90 -6.05
N GLY A 106 -18.71 -14.94 -5.79
CA GLY A 106 -19.65 -15.05 -4.68
C GLY A 106 -20.64 -13.89 -4.65
N THR A 107 -21.28 -13.75 -3.49
CA THR A 107 -22.09 -12.57 -3.16
C THR A 107 -21.42 -11.88 -1.98
N ALA A 108 -21.13 -10.60 -2.14
CA ALA A 108 -20.53 -9.75 -1.13
C ALA A 108 -21.59 -8.86 -0.48
N THR A 109 -21.52 -8.75 0.85
CA THR A 109 -22.19 -7.70 1.60
C THR A 109 -21.49 -6.36 1.32
N ARG A 110 -22.29 -5.33 1.06
CA ARG A 110 -21.78 -3.99 0.81
C ARG A 110 -21.74 -3.21 2.12
N TYR A 111 -20.64 -2.52 2.38
CA TYR A 111 -20.47 -1.57 3.49
C TYR A 111 -20.02 -0.20 2.95
N PRO A 112 -20.28 0.91 3.67
CA PRO A 112 -19.81 2.22 3.23
C PRO A 112 -18.28 2.25 3.00
N SER A 113 -17.86 2.53 1.76
CA SER A 113 -16.43 2.59 1.34
C SER A 113 -15.73 3.88 1.69
N ASN A 114 -16.50 4.94 1.99
CA ASN A 114 -15.96 6.21 2.49
C ASN A 114 -16.74 6.70 3.73
N PRO A 115 -16.68 5.95 4.85
CA PRO A 115 -17.39 6.31 6.06
C PRO A 115 -16.73 7.53 6.73
N THR A 116 -17.54 8.38 7.36
CA THR A 116 -17.06 9.49 8.18
C THR A 116 -16.25 8.98 9.37
N ALA A 117 -15.46 9.87 9.99
CA ALA A 117 -14.72 9.54 11.20
C ALA A 117 -15.60 8.99 12.33
N ASP A 118 -16.83 9.49 12.43
CA ASP A 118 -17.80 9.04 13.44
C ASP A 118 -18.34 7.64 13.11
N GLN A 119 -18.60 7.35 11.84
CA GLN A 119 -19.01 6.03 11.38
C GLN A 119 -17.92 4.98 11.61
N GLN A 120 -16.64 5.36 11.44
CA GLN A 120 -15.52 4.46 11.72
C GLN A 120 -15.34 4.16 13.21
N ARG A 121 -16.01 4.90 14.10
CA ARG A 121 -16.07 4.58 15.54
C ARG A 121 -17.11 3.51 15.88
N GLN A 122 -17.79 2.94 14.90
CA GLN A 122 -18.82 1.92 15.07
C GLN A 122 -18.62 0.77 14.08
N ASN A 123 -19.24 -0.37 14.36
CA ASN A 123 -19.24 -1.46 13.38
C ASN A 123 -20.04 -1.04 12.14
N ALA A 124 -19.61 -1.48 10.97
CA ALA A 124 -20.29 -1.10 9.73
C ALA A 124 -21.70 -1.70 9.68
N THR A 125 -22.66 -0.90 9.22
CA THR A 125 -24.00 -1.38 8.88
C THR A 125 -24.02 -1.78 7.40
N PRO A 126 -24.50 -2.99 7.05
CA PRO A 126 -24.70 -3.38 5.66
C PRO A 126 -25.59 -2.39 4.89
N ILE A 127 -25.22 -2.06 3.66
CA ILE A 127 -25.97 -1.18 2.75
C ILE A 127 -26.53 -1.92 1.53
N GLY A 128 -26.41 -3.25 1.50
CA GLY A 128 -26.93 -4.11 0.43
C GLY A 128 -26.02 -5.32 0.20
N THR A 129 -26.31 -6.08 -0.85
CA THR A 129 -25.45 -7.16 -1.34
C THR A 129 -25.24 -7.03 -2.85
N THR A 130 -24.19 -7.66 -3.36
CA THR A 130 -23.91 -7.71 -4.80
C THR A 130 -23.12 -8.97 -5.16
N THR A 131 -23.33 -9.50 -6.36
CA THR A 131 -22.49 -10.59 -6.87
C THR A 131 -21.15 -10.06 -7.34
N TYR A 132 -20.11 -10.87 -7.24
CA TYR A 132 -18.79 -10.54 -7.77
C TYR A 132 -18.12 -11.75 -8.43
N THR A 133 -17.23 -11.45 -9.37
CA THR A 133 -16.17 -12.34 -9.86
C THR A 133 -14.88 -11.55 -9.84
N THR A 134 -13.87 -12.02 -9.10
CA THR A 134 -12.56 -11.38 -9.07
C THR A 134 -11.44 -12.42 -9.09
N ARG A 135 -10.19 -12.00 -8.95
CA ARG A 135 -9.02 -12.88 -8.86
C ARG A 135 -8.28 -12.75 -7.54
N ILE A 136 -7.54 -13.80 -7.21
CA ILE A 136 -6.41 -13.77 -6.29
C ILE A 136 -5.16 -14.31 -6.98
N VAL A 137 -3.99 -13.78 -6.60
CA VAL A 137 -2.69 -14.34 -6.97
C VAL A 137 -2.04 -14.90 -5.71
N VAL A 138 -1.65 -16.16 -5.73
CA VAL A 138 -1.06 -16.88 -4.60
C VAL A 138 0.40 -17.17 -4.92
N ARG A 139 1.30 -16.73 -4.03
CA ARG A 139 2.72 -17.09 -4.03
C ARG A 139 3.03 -17.90 -2.78
N ARG A 140 3.41 -19.16 -2.95
CA ARG A 140 3.50 -20.13 -1.83
C ARG A 140 4.60 -21.18 -2.00
N PRO A 141 5.03 -21.87 -0.93
CA PRO A 141 5.91 -23.02 -1.04
C PRO A 141 5.28 -24.16 -1.87
N VAL A 142 6.05 -24.75 -2.79
CA VAL A 142 5.63 -25.93 -3.58
C VAL A 142 5.51 -27.17 -2.70
N ASN A 143 6.40 -27.30 -1.70
CA ASN A 143 6.35 -28.37 -0.72
C ASN A 143 5.61 -27.88 0.53
N PRO A 144 4.39 -28.36 0.83
CA PRO A 144 3.61 -27.87 1.96
C PRO A 144 4.30 -28.05 3.32
N ARG A 145 5.27 -28.97 3.44
CA ARG A 145 6.09 -29.14 4.65
C ARG A 145 7.03 -27.96 4.94
N LYS A 146 7.22 -27.06 3.96
CA LYS A 146 7.97 -25.81 4.09
C LYS A 146 7.08 -24.62 4.44
N SER A 147 5.76 -24.80 4.47
CA SER A 147 4.82 -23.78 4.95
C SER A 147 5.07 -23.49 6.43
N ALA A 148 5.14 -22.20 6.78
CA ALA A 148 5.10 -21.73 8.17
C ALA A 148 3.71 -21.80 8.79
N GLY A 149 2.67 -22.09 7.99
CA GLY A 149 1.28 -21.98 8.39
C GLY A 149 0.83 -20.51 8.53
N ILE A 150 1.47 -19.59 7.81
CA ILE A 150 1.18 -18.16 7.83
C ILE A 150 0.84 -17.70 6.41
N ALA A 151 -0.22 -16.92 6.29
CA ALA A 151 -0.60 -16.24 5.05
C ALA A 151 -0.70 -14.72 5.26
N VAL A 152 -0.23 -13.94 4.28
CA VAL A 152 -0.48 -12.50 4.17
C VAL A 152 -1.44 -12.27 3.03
N VAL A 153 -2.60 -11.67 3.31
CA VAL A 153 -3.53 -11.20 2.28
C VAL A 153 -3.25 -9.72 2.03
N ASP A 154 -2.60 -9.44 0.91
CA ASP A 154 -2.26 -8.09 0.46
C ASP A 154 -3.45 -7.48 -0.27
N TRP A 155 -4.05 -6.45 0.34
CA TRP A 155 -5.00 -5.60 -0.36
C TRP A 155 -4.26 -4.83 -1.44
N GLN A 156 -4.43 -5.27 -2.69
CA GLN A 156 -3.71 -4.73 -3.84
C GLN A 156 -3.93 -3.23 -3.98
N ASN A 157 -2.84 -2.48 -4.06
CA ASN A 157 -2.90 -1.05 -4.23
C ASN A 157 -3.30 -0.73 -5.69
N VAL A 158 -4.23 0.21 -5.88
CA VAL A 158 -4.74 0.56 -7.22
C VAL A 158 -4.46 2.01 -7.63
N THR A 159 -3.59 2.71 -6.91
CA THR A 159 -3.32 4.14 -7.12
C THR A 159 -2.75 4.44 -8.51
N ALA A 160 -1.99 3.50 -9.10
CA ALA A 160 -1.48 3.64 -10.47
C ALA A 160 -2.51 3.23 -11.54
N GLY A 161 -3.78 3.05 -11.18
CA GLY A 161 -4.85 2.66 -12.11
C GLY A 161 -4.91 1.16 -12.41
N HIS A 162 -4.15 0.35 -11.69
CA HIS A 162 -4.05 -1.11 -11.83
C HIS A 162 -3.55 -1.72 -10.51
N ASP A 163 -3.67 -3.04 -10.33
CA ASP A 163 -3.17 -3.75 -9.14
C ASP A 163 -1.63 -3.66 -9.02
N ILE A 164 -1.13 -3.30 -7.83
CA ILE A 164 0.30 -3.24 -7.51
C ILE A 164 0.62 -4.09 -6.29
N ASP A 165 1.59 -4.99 -6.49
CA ASP A 165 2.16 -5.89 -5.49
C ASP A 165 3.07 -5.18 -4.48
N THR A 166 2.53 -4.25 -3.69
CA THR A 166 3.36 -3.37 -2.85
C THR A 166 4.00 -4.12 -1.66
N GLU A 167 3.24 -4.99 -0.99
CA GLU A 167 3.77 -5.79 0.12
C GLU A 167 4.77 -6.84 -0.37
N TRP A 168 4.50 -7.47 -1.53
CA TRP A 168 5.45 -8.42 -2.13
C TRP A 168 6.73 -7.74 -2.62
N GLY A 169 6.63 -6.59 -3.30
CA GLY A 169 7.79 -5.83 -3.75
C GLY A 169 8.68 -5.36 -2.60
N THR A 170 8.09 -5.15 -1.40
CA THR A 170 8.83 -4.72 -0.21
C THR A 170 9.35 -5.89 0.63
N SER A 171 8.53 -6.93 0.83
CA SER A 171 8.75 -8.00 1.83
C SER A 171 8.71 -9.44 1.27
N GLY A 172 8.62 -9.60 -0.06
CA GLY A 172 8.47 -10.90 -0.70
C GLY A 172 9.62 -11.88 -0.44
N ASP A 173 10.86 -11.40 -0.34
CA ASP A 173 11.99 -12.27 -0.02
C ASP A 173 11.94 -12.75 1.44
N TYR A 174 11.48 -11.91 2.38
CA TYR A 174 11.23 -12.34 3.76
C TYR A 174 10.16 -13.44 3.78
N PHE A 175 9.05 -13.25 3.06
CA PHE A 175 8.01 -14.28 2.98
C PHE A 175 8.54 -15.60 2.44
N VAL A 176 9.37 -15.55 1.40
CA VAL A 176 10.00 -16.75 0.81
C VAL A 176 10.97 -17.43 1.79
N ARG A 177 11.87 -16.66 2.42
CA ARG A 177 12.86 -17.20 3.38
C ARG A 177 12.20 -17.88 4.57
N HIS A 178 11.03 -17.38 4.98
CA HIS A 178 10.31 -17.86 6.16
C HIS A 178 9.17 -18.84 5.85
N GLY A 179 8.94 -19.22 4.59
CA GLY A 179 7.90 -20.20 4.28
C GLY A 179 6.47 -19.64 4.35
N TRP A 180 6.29 -18.32 4.26
CA TRP A 180 4.99 -17.65 4.30
C TRP A 180 4.32 -17.72 2.93
N THR A 181 2.99 -17.74 2.94
CA THR A 181 2.16 -17.61 1.74
C THR A 181 1.75 -16.16 1.56
N TRP A 182 1.85 -15.63 0.35
CA TRP A 182 1.35 -14.30 0.01
C TRP A 182 0.17 -14.43 -0.94
N ILE A 183 -0.86 -13.63 -0.73
CA ILE A 183 -2.11 -13.63 -1.49
C ILE A 183 -2.44 -12.20 -1.90
N GLY A 184 -2.26 -11.86 -3.18
CA GLY A 184 -2.70 -10.58 -3.75
C GLY A 184 -4.19 -10.60 -4.01
N ALA A 185 -4.93 -9.68 -3.38
CA ALA A 185 -6.39 -9.59 -3.44
C ALA A 185 -6.86 -8.42 -4.31
N SER A 186 -7.36 -8.71 -5.52
CA SER A 186 -7.97 -7.71 -6.42
C SER A 186 -9.40 -7.42 -5.98
N VAL A 187 -9.62 -6.48 -5.06
CA VAL A 187 -10.96 -6.25 -4.46
C VAL A 187 -11.64 -4.93 -4.86
N GLN A 188 -10.92 -4.05 -5.55
CA GLN A 188 -11.41 -2.74 -5.97
C GLN A 188 -11.70 -2.68 -7.47
N ALA A 189 -12.65 -1.82 -7.84
CA ALA A 189 -13.07 -1.64 -9.23
C ALA A 189 -11.93 -1.13 -10.14
N VAL A 190 -11.04 -0.28 -9.62
CA VAL A 190 -9.93 0.30 -10.40
C VAL A 190 -8.91 -0.77 -10.79
N GLY A 191 -8.58 -1.73 -9.92
CA GLY A 191 -7.67 -2.82 -10.27
C GLY A 191 -8.20 -3.67 -11.42
N VAL A 192 -9.51 -3.94 -11.41
CA VAL A 192 -10.19 -4.77 -12.42
C VAL A 192 -10.43 -4.01 -13.74
N ASN A 193 -10.91 -2.77 -13.67
CA ASN A 193 -11.42 -2.03 -14.84
C ASN A 193 -10.52 -0.89 -15.31
N GLY A 194 -9.50 -0.50 -14.53
CA GLY A 194 -8.66 0.65 -14.79
C GLY A 194 -9.16 1.93 -14.12
N ALA A 195 -8.31 2.95 -14.05
CA ALA A 195 -8.77 4.29 -13.70
C ALA A 195 -9.72 4.83 -14.80
N PRO A 196 -10.84 5.48 -14.44
CA PRO A 196 -11.84 5.89 -15.42
C PRO A 196 -11.36 7.01 -16.36
N SER A 197 -10.36 7.78 -15.95
CA SER A 197 -9.73 8.84 -16.75
C SER A 197 -8.37 9.22 -16.18
N GLY A 198 -7.62 10.04 -16.93
CA GLY A 198 -6.33 10.58 -16.48
C GLY A 198 -5.13 9.75 -16.96
N PRO A 199 -3.92 10.10 -16.51
CA PRO A 199 -2.68 9.52 -17.01
C PRO A 199 -2.50 8.02 -16.66
N THR A 200 -3.31 7.50 -15.74
CA THR A 200 -3.30 6.10 -15.29
C THR A 200 -4.49 5.28 -15.81
N SER A 201 -5.34 5.84 -16.68
CA SER A 201 -6.43 5.07 -17.31
C SER A 201 -5.92 4.05 -18.32
N GLY A 202 -6.67 3.00 -18.61
CA GLY A 202 -6.30 2.03 -19.64
C GLY A 202 -5.38 0.90 -19.14
N GLN A 203 -5.20 0.78 -17.82
CA GLN A 203 -4.20 -0.11 -17.21
C GLN A 203 -4.82 -1.26 -16.39
N GLY A 204 -6.14 -1.32 -16.23
CA GLY A 204 -6.79 -2.35 -15.42
C GLY A 204 -6.67 -3.74 -16.03
N LEU A 205 -6.93 -4.79 -15.24
CA LEU A 205 -6.83 -6.19 -15.68
C LEU A 205 -7.58 -6.45 -17.00
N LYS A 206 -8.82 -5.98 -17.11
CA LYS A 206 -9.66 -6.18 -18.30
C LYS A 206 -9.14 -5.45 -19.54
N GLU A 207 -8.44 -4.35 -19.34
CA GLU A 207 -7.84 -3.55 -20.42
C GLU A 207 -6.51 -4.17 -20.86
N TRP A 208 -5.72 -4.65 -19.90
CA TRP A 208 -4.43 -5.30 -20.14
C TRP A 208 -4.57 -6.65 -20.85
N SER A 209 -5.51 -7.51 -20.43
CA SER A 209 -5.79 -8.79 -21.10
C SER A 209 -7.30 -9.08 -21.12
N PRO A 210 -8.03 -8.57 -22.12
CA PRO A 210 -9.48 -8.78 -22.24
C PRO A 210 -9.87 -10.25 -22.33
N GLN A 211 -9.05 -11.08 -22.99
CA GLN A 211 -9.31 -12.51 -23.14
C GLN A 211 -9.18 -13.25 -21.81
N ARG A 212 -8.19 -12.90 -20.98
CA ARG A 212 -7.95 -13.56 -19.69
C ARG A 212 -8.89 -13.05 -18.60
N TYR A 213 -9.13 -11.74 -18.55
CA TYR A 213 -9.80 -11.09 -17.42
C TYR A 213 -11.18 -10.53 -17.74
N GLY A 214 -11.67 -10.64 -18.98
CA GLY A 214 -12.94 -10.06 -19.42
C GLY A 214 -14.16 -10.49 -18.59
N SER A 215 -14.12 -11.66 -17.96
CA SER A 215 -15.17 -12.18 -17.07
C SER A 215 -15.12 -11.63 -15.65
N LEU A 216 -14.07 -10.90 -15.26
CA LEU A 216 -14.00 -10.27 -13.94
C LEU A 216 -15.02 -9.12 -13.84
N ASP A 217 -15.69 -9.06 -12.70
CA ASP A 217 -16.68 -8.04 -12.38
C ASP A 217 -16.86 -7.91 -10.86
N VAL A 218 -16.47 -6.75 -10.33
CA VAL A 218 -16.72 -6.36 -8.93
C VAL A 218 -17.75 -5.23 -8.84
N THR A 219 -18.39 -4.84 -9.95
CA THR A 219 -19.33 -3.71 -10.03
C THR A 219 -20.77 -4.16 -10.29
N ALA A 220 -21.01 -5.47 -10.42
CA ALA A 220 -22.28 -6.07 -10.81
C ALA A 220 -22.90 -5.39 -12.04
N GLY A 221 -22.20 -5.54 -13.17
CA GLY A 221 -22.60 -4.96 -14.45
C GLY A 221 -22.61 -3.43 -14.44
N GLY A 222 -21.78 -2.79 -13.62
CA GLY A 222 -21.69 -1.33 -13.49
C GLY A 222 -22.81 -0.69 -12.65
N THR A 223 -23.56 -1.47 -11.87
CA THR A 223 -24.61 -0.93 -10.98
C THR A 223 -24.07 -0.47 -9.63
N VAL A 224 -22.93 -1.04 -9.19
CA VAL A 224 -22.17 -0.60 -8.02
C VAL A 224 -21.04 0.30 -8.51
N LEU A 225 -21.15 1.60 -8.19
CA LEU A 225 -20.27 2.66 -8.69
C LEU A 225 -19.17 3.06 -7.68
N ASP A 226 -19.11 2.36 -6.55
CA ASP A 226 -18.14 2.56 -5.47
C ASP A 226 -17.47 1.22 -5.11
N ASP A 227 -16.55 1.23 -4.15
CA ASP A 227 -15.88 0.02 -3.65
C ASP A 227 -16.58 -0.59 -2.43
N SER A 228 -17.91 -0.42 -2.25
CA SER A 228 -18.60 -0.88 -1.04
C SER A 228 -18.60 -2.40 -0.82
N GLN A 229 -18.48 -3.18 -1.89
CA GLN A 229 -18.32 -4.64 -1.88
C GLN A 229 -16.93 -5.11 -1.45
N SER A 230 -15.90 -4.26 -1.62
CA SER A 230 -14.50 -4.66 -1.49
C SER A 230 -14.18 -5.27 -0.12
N PHE A 231 -14.79 -4.75 0.95
CA PHE A 231 -14.55 -5.24 2.30
C PHE A 231 -15.03 -6.67 2.50
N ASP A 232 -16.23 -7.05 2.03
CA ASP A 232 -16.69 -8.44 2.21
C ASP A 232 -16.02 -9.40 1.22
N ILE A 233 -15.62 -8.95 0.03
CA ILE A 233 -14.74 -9.73 -0.84
C ILE A 233 -13.41 -10.00 -0.11
N TYR A 234 -12.81 -8.99 0.51
CA TYR A 234 -11.59 -9.14 1.31
C TYR A 234 -11.78 -10.04 2.54
N THR A 235 -12.92 -9.97 3.23
CA THR A 235 -13.31 -10.92 4.30
C THR A 235 -13.36 -12.35 3.76
N GLN A 236 -14.00 -12.58 2.63
CA GLN A 236 -14.14 -13.91 2.02
C GLN A 236 -12.78 -14.47 1.58
N ILE A 237 -11.87 -13.63 1.08
CA ILE A 237 -10.49 -14.04 0.76
C ILE A 237 -9.71 -14.40 2.03
N GLY A 238 -9.87 -13.66 3.12
CA GLY A 238 -9.24 -14.01 4.39
C GLY A 238 -9.74 -15.34 4.96
N GLU A 239 -11.02 -15.66 4.80
CA GLU A 239 -11.58 -16.97 5.19
C GLU A 239 -11.08 -18.10 4.29
N LEU A 240 -10.96 -17.85 2.97
CA LEU A 240 -10.30 -18.76 2.04
C LEU A 240 -8.83 -19.00 2.44
N ALA A 241 -8.10 -17.96 2.86
CA ALA A 241 -6.69 -18.11 3.24
C ALA A 241 -6.47 -19.14 4.37
N LYS A 242 -7.48 -19.41 5.20
CA LYS A 242 -7.43 -20.41 6.28
C LYS A 242 -7.44 -21.85 5.75
N GLY A 243 -7.86 -22.11 4.51
CA GLY A 243 -7.81 -23.44 3.90
C GLY A 243 -8.66 -24.49 4.62
N THR A 244 -9.78 -24.09 5.25
CA THR A 244 -10.57 -24.99 6.10
C THR A 244 -11.44 -25.98 5.32
N ASP A 245 -11.78 -25.67 4.07
CA ASP A 245 -12.43 -26.61 3.15
C ASP A 245 -11.35 -27.41 2.39
N HIS A 246 -11.47 -28.74 2.40
CA HIS A 246 -10.59 -29.63 1.63
C HIS A 246 -10.52 -29.35 0.11
N ARG A 247 -11.45 -28.59 -0.45
CA ARG A 247 -11.46 -28.16 -1.86
C ARG A 247 -10.73 -26.84 -2.10
N ASP A 248 -10.33 -26.16 -1.03
CA ASP A 248 -9.58 -24.91 -1.09
C ASP A 248 -8.19 -25.17 -1.68
N PRO A 249 -7.72 -24.36 -2.65
CA PRO A 249 -6.37 -24.48 -3.16
C PRO A 249 -5.30 -24.41 -2.06
N LEU A 250 -5.56 -23.81 -0.90
CA LEU A 250 -4.61 -23.60 0.19
C LEU A 250 -4.71 -24.63 1.33
N ALA A 251 -5.62 -25.60 1.23
CA ALA A 251 -5.90 -26.56 2.31
C ALA A 251 -4.69 -27.40 2.75
N ASP A 252 -3.72 -27.64 1.86
CA ASP A 252 -2.52 -28.42 2.13
C ASP A 252 -1.47 -27.66 2.95
N LEU A 253 -1.52 -26.32 2.95
CA LEU A 253 -0.56 -25.44 3.61
C LEU A 253 -0.76 -25.33 5.12
N ARG A 254 -1.93 -25.76 5.62
CA ARG A 254 -2.31 -25.74 7.05
C ARG A 254 -2.10 -24.36 7.69
N ILE A 255 -2.60 -23.33 7.03
CA ILE A 255 -2.53 -21.95 7.52
C ILE A 255 -3.27 -21.85 8.86
N ARG A 256 -2.62 -21.23 9.84
CA ARG A 256 -3.13 -21.02 11.22
C ARG A 256 -3.33 -19.56 11.52
N ASP A 257 -2.47 -18.71 10.96
CA ASP A 257 -2.46 -17.28 11.17
C ASP A 257 -2.59 -16.58 9.81
N VAL A 258 -3.59 -15.71 9.67
CA VAL A 258 -3.81 -14.89 8.48
C VAL A 258 -3.62 -13.43 8.83
N TYR A 259 -2.64 -12.80 8.19
CA TYR A 259 -2.33 -11.39 8.36
C TYR A 259 -2.86 -10.56 7.19
N ALA A 260 -3.39 -9.39 7.52
CA ALA A 260 -3.86 -8.43 6.55
C ALA A 260 -2.74 -7.40 6.28
N GLY A 261 -2.41 -7.20 5.01
CA GLY A 261 -1.43 -6.21 4.54
C GLY A 261 -2.06 -5.23 3.57
N GLY A 262 -1.49 -4.03 3.49
CA GLY A 262 -1.98 -2.99 2.59
C GLY A 262 -1.16 -1.72 2.73
N ALA A 263 -0.85 -1.12 1.59
CA ALA A 263 0.04 0.02 1.49
C ALA A 263 -0.66 1.27 0.95
N SER A 264 -0.30 2.47 1.43
CA SER A 264 -0.80 3.73 0.85
C SER A 264 -2.34 3.79 0.87
N GLN A 265 -2.99 3.94 -0.29
CA GLN A 265 -4.44 3.91 -0.45
C GLN A 265 -5.07 2.58 0.01
N SER A 266 -4.49 1.42 -0.31
CA SER A 266 -5.03 0.15 0.19
C SER A 266 -4.88 0.03 1.70
N GLY A 267 -3.82 0.63 2.28
CA GLY A 267 -3.71 0.80 3.74
C GLY A 267 -4.86 1.63 4.34
N ARG A 268 -5.37 2.65 3.63
CA ARG A 268 -6.55 3.41 4.06
C ARG A 268 -7.81 2.54 4.06
N PHE A 269 -8.03 1.76 3.00
CA PHE A 269 -9.15 0.80 2.97
C PHE A 269 -9.01 -0.25 4.07
N LEU A 270 -7.80 -0.74 4.31
CA LEU A 270 -7.51 -1.65 5.40
C LEU A 270 -7.80 -1.03 6.77
N GLY A 271 -7.53 0.27 6.96
CA GLY A 271 -7.86 0.99 8.19
C GLY A 271 -9.37 1.07 8.44
N ILE A 272 -10.14 1.33 7.38
CA ILE A 272 -11.61 1.29 7.42
C ILE A 272 -12.09 -0.13 7.76
N TYR A 273 -11.53 -1.15 7.09
CA TYR A 273 -11.85 -2.55 7.35
C TYR A 273 -11.60 -2.92 8.81
N TYR A 274 -10.41 -2.63 9.32
CA TYR A 274 -10.01 -2.89 10.70
C TYR A 274 -10.97 -2.24 11.70
N ASN A 275 -11.37 -0.99 11.46
CA ASN A 275 -12.22 -0.25 12.37
C ASN A 275 -13.69 -0.70 12.35
N THR A 276 -14.18 -1.19 11.21
CA THR A 276 -15.62 -1.31 10.96
C THR A 276 -16.11 -2.72 10.63
N VAL A 277 -15.29 -3.54 9.97
CA VAL A 277 -15.66 -4.87 9.47
C VAL A 277 -14.94 -5.98 10.25
N GLN A 278 -13.66 -5.82 10.57
CA GLN A 278 -12.92 -6.79 11.40
C GLN A 278 -13.64 -7.13 12.72
N PRO A 279 -14.29 -6.18 13.46
CA PRO A 279 -15.03 -6.51 14.68
C PRO A 279 -16.33 -7.29 14.47
N LEU A 280 -16.76 -7.49 13.21
CA LEU A 280 -17.94 -8.28 12.88
C LEU A 280 -17.59 -9.76 12.69
N TYR A 281 -16.44 -10.03 12.07
CA TYR A 281 -16.09 -11.37 11.56
C TYR A 281 -14.81 -11.95 12.14
N HIS A 282 -13.89 -11.12 12.64
CA HIS A 282 -12.62 -11.54 13.22
C HIS A 282 -11.81 -12.47 12.29
N VAL A 283 -11.79 -12.16 11.00
CA VAL A 283 -11.17 -13.04 9.98
C VAL A 283 -9.66 -13.06 10.10
N TYR A 284 -9.05 -11.90 10.32
CA TYR A 284 -7.61 -11.71 10.35
C TYR A 284 -7.06 -11.72 11.78
N ASP A 285 -5.90 -12.35 11.97
CA ASP A 285 -5.24 -12.49 13.27
C ASP A 285 -4.33 -11.29 13.60
N GLY A 286 -3.89 -10.56 12.58
CA GLY A 286 -3.00 -9.41 12.71
C GLY A 286 -3.05 -8.50 11.48
N PHE A 287 -2.68 -7.22 11.66
CA PHE A 287 -2.69 -6.21 10.60
C PHE A 287 -1.35 -5.49 10.51
N LEU A 288 -0.82 -5.36 9.29
CA LEU A 288 0.25 -4.42 8.98
C LEU A 288 -0.29 -3.31 8.07
N PHE A 289 -0.17 -2.07 8.53
CA PHE A 289 -0.48 -0.88 7.71
C PHE A 289 0.84 -0.29 7.21
N ALA A 290 1.15 -0.49 5.94
CA ALA A 290 2.36 0.05 5.34
C ALA A 290 2.08 1.43 4.73
N LEU A 291 2.89 2.44 5.05
CA LEU A 291 2.92 3.73 4.33
C LEU A 291 1.53 4.36 4.17
N SER A 292 0.63 4.14 5.12
CA SER A 292 -0.80 4.22 4.84
C SER A 292 -1.31 5.65 4.90
N ASP A 293 -2.21 5.99 3.97
CA ASP A 293 -3.00 7.23 3.98
C ASP A 293 -4.19 7.16 4.98
N SER A 294 -4.16 6.23 5.94
CA SER A 294 -5.22 6.09 6.93
C SER A 294 -5.15 7.21 7.95
N SER A 295 -6.00 8.22 7.76
CA SER A 295 -6.10 9.39 8.62
C SER A 295 -6.79 9.13 9.96
N LEU A 296 -7.29 7.90 10.21
CA LEU A 296 -7.99 7.58 11.45
C LEU A 296 -7.29 6.46 12.23
N PRO A 297 -7.07 6.66 13.54
CA PRO A 297 -6.52 5.63 14.40
C PRO A 297 -7.34 4.34 14.36
N PRO A 298 -6.67 3.18 14.46
CA PRO A 298 -7.28 1.95 14.94
C PRO A 298 -8.16 2.23 16.17
N ARG A 299 -9.45 1.90 16.07
CA ARG A 299 -10.44 2.15 17.12
C ARG A 299 -10.17 1.24 18.31
N ALA A 300 -10.34 1.79 19.52
CA ALA A 300 -10.40 0.98 20.73
C ALA A 300 -11.52 -0.09 20.61
N GLY A 301 -11.25 -1.29 21.11
CA GLY A 301 -12.22 -2.39 21.16
C GLY A 301 -12.24 -3.32 19.94
N VAL A 302 -11.47 -3.06 18.87
CA VAL A 302 -11.27 -4.06 17.80
C VAL A 302 -10.47 -5.26 18.31
N GLY A 303 -9.44 -5.01 19.12
CA GLY A 303 -8.69 -6.04 19.87
C GLY A 303 -7.64 -6.81 19.06
N THR A 304 -7.71 -6.82 17.73
CA THR A 304 -6.71 -7.46 16.87
C THR A 304 -5.40 -6.67 16.89
N LYS A 305 -4.26 -7.36 16.90
CA LYS A 305 -2.94 -6.73 16.95
C LYS A 305 -2.61 -6.07 15.62
N ALA A 306 -2.05 -4.87 15.68
CA ALA A 306 -1.73 -4.06 14.52
C ALA A 306 -0.37 -3.38 14.67
N ILE A 307 0.38 -3.34 13.58
CA ILE A 307 1.57 -2.48 13.44
C ILE A 307 1.32 -1.52 12.29
N ARG A 308 1.56 -0.23 12.53
CA ARG A 308 1.63 0.80 11.49
C ARG A 308 3.10 1.12 11.25
N VAL A 309 3.52 1.13 9.99
CA VAL A 309 4.85 1.55 9.59
C VAL A 309 4.72 2.73 8.64
N PHE A 310 5.15 3.90 9.09
CA PHE A 310 5.14 5.14 8.33
C PHE A 310 6.57 5.56 7.97
N THR A 311 6.70 6.30 6.89
CA THR A 311 7.94 6.97 6.49
C THR A 311 7.92 8.43 6.90
N GLU A 312 9.09 9.08 6.85
CA GLU A 312 9.20 10.53 6.98
C GLU A 312 8.26 11.25 6.01
N ASN A 313 8.12 10.76 4.77
CA ASN A 313 7.19 11.32 3.77
C ASN A 313 5.74 11.28 4.25
N ASP A 314 5.29 10.18 4.85
CA ASP A 314 3.90 10.01 5.28
C ASP A 314 3.52 10.99 6.39
N ILE A 315 4.43 11.16 7.35
CA ILE A 315 4.27 12.12 8.44
C ILE A 315 4.38 13.55 7.91
N TYR A 316 5.36 13.82 7.05
CA TYR A 316 5.54 15.13 6.40
C TYR A 316 4.30 15.55 5.62
N ARG A 317 3.68 14.66 4.85
CA ARG A 317 2.51 15.00 4.02
C ARG A 317 1.20 15.03 4.81
N GLY A 318 1.20 14.56 6.06
CA GLY A 318 0.00 14.37 6.86
C GLY A 318 -0.90 13.23 6.37
N SER A 319 -0.36 12.28 5.60
CA SER A 319 -1.07 11.06 5.22
C SER A 319 -1.02 10.00 6.33
N GLY A 320 0.10 9.92 7.06
CA GLY A 320 0.25 9.11 8.26
C GLY A 320 -0.14 9.86 9.52
N VAL A 321 -0.90 9.23 10.42
CA VAL A 321 -1.22 9.78 11.74
C VAL A 321 -0.06 9.49 12.70
N PRO A 322 0.68 10.51 13.19
CA PRO A 322 1.83 10.30 14.06
C PRO A 322 1.49 9.50 15.31
N SER A 323 2.44 8.70 15.77
CA SER A 323 2.37 7.95 17.04
C SER A 323 2.20 8.86 18.26
N GLN A 324 2.63 10.13 18.16
CA GLN A 324 2.38 11.15 19.19
C GLN A 324 0.90 11.50 19.33
N THR A 325 0.11 11.39 18.25
CA THR A 325 -1.35 11.61 18.25
C THR A 325 -2.11 10.36 18.68
N VAL A 326 -1.59 9.19 18.31
CA VAL A 326 -2.19 7.89 18.59
C VAL A 326 -1.12 7.00 19.21
N PRO A 327 -1.00 7.03 20.56
CA PRO A 327 0.03 6.29 21.26
C PRO A 327 -0.10 4.78 21.10
N ASP A 328 1.04 4.10 21.24
CA ASP A 328 1.11 2.64 21.33
C ASP A 328 0.22 2.09 22.47
N SER A 329 -0.32 0.88 22.27
CA SER A 329 -1.27 0.26 23.21
C SER A 329 -1.02 -1.25 23.37
N SER A 330 -1.88 -1.99 24.06
CA SER A 330 -1.77 -3.45 24.10
C SER A 330 -2.06 -4.15 22.76
N THR A 331 -2.53 -3.41 21.74
CA THR A 331 -2.89 -3.96 20.42
C THR A 331 -2.36 -3.13 19.25
N LEU A 332 -1.72 -1.98 19.48
CA LEU A 332 -1.17 -1.12 18.44
C LEU A 332 0.31 -0.80 18.68
N ARG A 333 1.12 -0.93 17.64
CA ARG A 333 2.46 -0.31 17.55
C ARG A 333 2.56 0.58 16.33
N THR A 334 3.31 1.67 16.45
CA THR A 334 3.57 2.59 15.35
C THR A 334 5.05 2.85 15.22
N TRP A 335 5.60 2.59 14.04
CA TRP A 335 7.00 2.77 13.71
C TRP A 335 7.10 3.84 12.61
N GLU A 336 7.96 4.83 12.81
CA GLU A 336 8.15 5.95 11.88
C GLU A 336 9.61 5.96 11.44
N ILE A 337 9.88 5.86 10.13
CA ILE A 337 11.22 5.69 9.59
C ILE A 337 11.75 7.04 9.12
N ALA A 338 12.80 7.54 9.79
CA ALA A 338 13.46 8.79 9.42
C ALA A 338 14.16 8.69 8.07
N GLY A 339 14.19 9.78 7.31
CA GLY A 339 14.81 9.87 5.99
C GLY A 339 14.09 9.12 4.86
N ALA A 340 13.16 8.22 5.18
CA ALA A 340 12.51 7.37 4.19
C ALA A 340 11.41 8.10 3.40
N SER A 341 11.26 7.71 2.13
CA SER A 341 10.19 8.18 1.26
C SER A 341 9.09 7.13 1.10
N HIS A 342 7.91 7.57 0.66
CA HIS A 342 6.76 6.69 0.41
C HIS A 342 6.99 5.78 -0.79
N VAL A 343 7.69 6.27 -1.82
CA VAL A 343 8.23 5.43 -2.90
C VAL A 343 9.76 5.51 -2.82
N PRO A 344 10.42 4.48 -2.28
CA PRO A 344 11.88 4.47 -2.10
C PRO A 344 12.61 4.12 -3.39
N ALA A 345 13.92 4.39 -3.43
CA ALA A 345 14.75 4.16 -4.61
C ALA A 345 14.72 2.69 -5.08
N TYR A 346 14.70 1.75 -4.14
CA TYR A 346 14.57 0.33 -4.45
C TYR A 346 13.23 -0.01 -5.09
N ALA A 347 12.14 0.74 -4.89
CA ALA A 347 10.87 0.41 -5.53
C ALA A 347 10.85 0.79 -7.03
N VAL A 348 11.58 1.83 -7.43
CA VAL A 348 11.58 2.33 -8.82
C VAL A 348 12.79 1.87 -9.63
N SER A 349 13.78 1.26 -8.98
CA SER A 349 14.91 0.66 -9.66
C SER A 349 14.44 -0.42 -10.64
N THR A 350 15.34 -0.78 -11.57
CA THR A 350 15.14 -1.83 -12.57
C THR A 350 16.29 -2.86 -12.52
N ASP A 351 17.10 -2.82 -11.47
CA ASP A 351 18.18 -3.79 -11.28
C ASP A 351 17.59 -5.17 -10.98
N ALA A 352 17.61 -6.04 -11.98
CA ALA A 352 17.11 -7.41 -11.87
C ALA A 352 17.85 -8.28 -10.82
N ARG A 353 18.98 -7.80 -10.25
CA ARG A 353 19.69 -8.48 -9.16
C ARG A 353 19.06 -8.23 -7.79
N ASP A 354 18.38 -7.10 -7.62
CA ASP A 354 17.60 -6.83 -6.43
C ASP A 354 16.12 -7.06 -6.76
N PHE A 355 15.55 -8.10 -6.17
CA PHE A 355 14.15 -8.43 -6.40
C PHE A 355 13.19 -7.29 -6.00
N ARG A 356 13.56 -6.45 -5.02
CA ARG A 356 12.75 -5.29 -4.62
C ARG A 356 12.74 -4.20 -5.68
N ALA A 357 13.86 -4.06 -6.39
CA ALA A 357 14.11 -3.25 -7.58
C ALA A 357 13.40 -3.72 -8.84
N THR A 358 12.28 -4.43 -8.70
CA THR A 358 11.57 -4.95 -9.86
C THR A 358 10.18 -4.39 -10.07
N LEU A 359 9.60 -3.58 -9.17
CA LEU A 359 8.32 -2.91 -9.47
C LEU A 359 8.45 -1.96 -10.67
N GLY A 360 9.52 -1.16 -10.75
CA GLY A 360 9.81 -0.35 -11.95
C GLY A 360 10.06 -1.19 -13.21
N GLY A 361 10.69 -2.36 -13.05
CA GLY A 361 10.92 -3.32 -14.13
C GLY A 361 9.63 -3.99 -14.62
N ILE A 362 8.73 -4.36 -13.71
CA ILE A 362 7.39 -4.89 -14.00
C ILE A 362 6.57 -3.83 -14.71
N GLN A 363 6.53 -2.60 -14.19
CA GLN A 363 5.84 -1.47 -14.84
C GLN A 363 6.31 -1.31 -16.29
N THR A 364 7.62 -1.35 -16.52
CA THR A 364 8.21 -1.26 -17.86
C THR A 364 7.84 -2.46 -18.74
N ARG A 365 7.79 -3.66 -18.17
CA ARG A 365 7.40 -4.89 -18.88
C ARG A 365 5.94 -4.86 -19.31
N GLU A 366 5.04 -4.42 -18.45
CA GLU A 366 3.59 -4.48 -18.70
C GLU A 366 3.08 -3.31 -19.55
N PHE A 367 3.67 -2.12 -19.39
CA PHE A 367 3.14 -0.89 -19.97
C PHE A 367 4.15 -0.12 -20.83
N GLY A 368 5.39 -0.61 -20.93
CA GLY A 368 6.50 0.13 -21.51
C GLY A 368 7.12 1.15 -20.54
N PRO A 369 8.26 1.75 -20.91
CA PRO A 369 8.96 2.69 -20.05
C PRO A 369 8.09 3.94 -19.81
N ALA A 370 7.98 4.34 -18.54
CA ALA A 370 7.33 5.59 -18.19
C ALA A 370 8.12 6.80 -18.74
N ALA A 371 7.41 7.85 -19.14
CA ALA A 371 8.05 9.12 -19.43
C ALA A 371 8.79 9.63 -18.17
N PRO A 372 9.99 10.23 -18.30
CA PRO A 372 10.73 10.73 -17.14
C PRO A 372 9.89 11.67 -16.27
N PHE A 373 10.02 11.52 -14.95
CA PHE A 373 9.35 12.39 -13.99
C PHE A 373 10.24 13.60 -13.76
N ASP A 374 9.63 14.79 -13.80
CA ASP A 374 10.32 16.05 -13.59
C ASP A 374 10.11 16.50 -12.14
N CYS A 375 11.05 16.11 -11.27
CA CYS A 375 11.02 16.42 -9.84
C CYS A 375 11.98 17.57 -9.49
N VAL A 376 11.61 18.39 -8.51
CA VAL A 376 12.43 19.53 -8.05
C VAL A 376 13.78 19.07 -7.48
N ASN A 377 13.75 17.99 -6.69
CA ASN A 377 14.95 17.44 -6.08
C ASN A 377 15.31 16.08 -6.71
N PRO A 378 16.61 15.74 -6.74
CA PRO A 378 17.04 14.38 -7.08
C PRO A 378 16.52 13.39 -6.04
N GLY A 379 16.17 12.19 -6.48
CA GLY A 379 15.65 11.13 -5.63
C GLY A 379 15.40 9.87 -6.45
N PRO A 380 14.67 8.88 -5.90
CA PRO A 380 14.06 8.90 -4.56
C PRO A 380 15.06 8.83 -3.39
N SER A 381 14.56 8.92 -2.16
CA SER A 381 15.33 8.59 -0.94
C SER A 381 15.88 7.16 -1.04
N GLN A 382 17.12 6.99 -0.59
CA GLN A 382 17.83 5.71 -0.63
C GLN A 382 17.74 4.91 0.68
N VAL A 383 16.99 5.41 1.68
CA VAL A 383 16.83 4.69 2.95
C VAL A 383 16.27 3.28 2.70
N ALA A 384 16.96 2.26 3.21
CA ALA A 384 16.59 0.85 3.06
C ALA A 384 15.43 0.44 3.98
N SER A 385 14.29 1.16 3.87
CA SER A 385 13.12 1.03 4.73
C SER A 385 12.50 -0.36 4.72
N TRP A 386 12.70 -1.17 3.67
CA TRP A 386 12.27 -2.57 3.59
C TRP A 386 12.73 -3.41 4.78
N THR A 387 13.90 -3.13 5.36
CA THR A 387 14.42 -3.83 6.55
C THR A 387 13.49 -3.69 7.77
N VAL A 388 12.86 -2.52 7.91
CA VAL A 388 11.91 -2.23 8.99
C VAL A 388 10.56 -2.92 8.73
N PHE A 389 10.14 -3.04 7.46
CA PHE A 389 8.94 -3.79 7.08
C PHE A 389 9.07 -5.29 7.38
N HIS A 390 10.22 -5.89 7.07
CA HIS A 390 10.53 -7.26 7.46
C HIS A 390 10.46 -7.45 8.98
N ALA A 391 11.13 -6.57 9.73
CA ALA A 391 11.12 -6.58 11.18
C ALA A 391 9.69 -6.41 11.74
N ALA A 392 8.86 -5.60 11.10
CA ALA A 392 7.47 -5.39 11.48
C ALA A 392 6.62 -6.64 11.27
N TYR A 393 6.74 -7.34 10.13
CA TYR A 393 6.05 -8.62 9.92
C TYR A 393 6.50 -9.68 10.93
N ALA A 394 7.81 -9.81 11.17
CA ALA A 394 8.35 -10.73 12.16
C ALA A 394 7.87 -10.41 13.58
N ALA A 395 7.79 -9.11 13.94
CA ALA A 395 7.30 -8.67 15.23
C ALA A 395 5.78 -8.86 15.38
N LEU A 396 5.01 -8.65 14.31
CA LEU A 396 3.57 -8.91 14.28
C LEU A 396 3.29 -10.39 14.53
N ASP A 397 3.97 -11.30 13.84
CA ASP A 397 3.83 -12.75 14.03
C ASP A 397 4.13 -13.17 15.48
N ARG A 398 5.29 -12.76 16.01
CA ARG A 398 5.67 -13.02 17.40
C ARG A 398 4.65 -12.45 18.38
N TRP A 399 4.11 -11.27 18.09
CA TRP A 399 3.10 -10.66 18.93
C TRP A 399 1.80 -11.44 18.90
N VAL A 400 1.29 -11.78 17.71
CA VAL A 400 0.06 -12.54 17.52
C VAL A 400 0.15 -13.88 18.23
N ARG A 401 1.17 -14.68 17.94
CA ARG A 401 1.30 -16.07 18.39
C ARG A 401 1.86 -16.19 19.81
N GLY A 402 2.84 -15.37 20.16
CA GLY A 402 3.57 -15.45 21.44
C GLY A 402 3.10 -14.44 22.49
N GLY A 403 2.29 -13.44 22.11
CA GLY A 403 1.84 -12.38 23.01
C GLY A 403 2.91 -11.34 23.36
N THR A 404 4.14 -11.47 22.84
CA THR A 404 5.23 -10.51 23.08
C THR A 404 5.05 -9.28 22.19
N PRO A 405 4.72 -8.10 22.75
CA PRO A 405 4.56 -6.91 21.92
C PRO A 405 5.89 -6.46 21.31
N PRO A 406 5.88 -5.85 20.11
CA PRO A 406 7.04 -5.18 19.56
C PRO A 406 7.49 -4.03 20.49
N ARG A 407 8.76 -3.63 20.38
CA ARG A 407 9.24 -2.44 21.09
C ARG A 407 8.56 -1.18 20.52
N THR A 408 8.21 -0.25 21.40
CA THR A 408 7.79 1.10 20.99
C THR A 408 8.96 1.82 20.33
N ALA A 409 8.74 2.40 19.15
CA ALA A 409 9.75 3.20 18.45
C ALA A 409 9.72 4.67 18.92
N PRO A 410 10.87 5.37 18.91
CA PRO A 410 10.88 6.82 19.04
C PRO A 410 10.04 7.45 17.91
N PRO A 411 9.16 8.43 18.19
CA PRO A 411 8.48 9.16 17.13
C PRO A 411 9.46 10.07 16.39
N LEU A 412 9.13 10.45 15.15
CA LEU A 412 9.77 11.59 14.49
C LEU A 412 9.54 12.84 15.34
N ALA A 413 10.57 13.68 15.43
CA ALA A 413 10.49 14.93 16.17
C ALA A 413 9.74 15.98 15.33
N ILE A 414 8.50 16.29 15.72
CA ILE A 414 7.64 17.28 15.06
C ILE A 414 7.73 18.61 15.82
N ILE A 415 8.12 19.67 15.13
CA ILE A 415 8.09 21.06 15.65
C ILE A 415 6.68 21.63 15.52
N ASP A 416 6.07 21.48 14.35
CA ASP A 416 4.72 21.95 14.07
C ASP A 416 3.91 20.86 13.32
N PRO A 417 2.79 20.39 13.89
CA PRO A 417 1.91 19.46 13.21
C PRO A 417 1.10 20.17 12.13
N GLY A 418 1.35 19.85 10.87
CA GLY A 418 0.57 20.33 9.73
C GLY A 418 0.80 19.46 8.49
N PRO A 419 0.01 19.59 7.42
CA PRO A 419 0.41 19.13 6.10
C PRO A 419 0.86 20.34 5.24
N PRO A 420 2.16 20.51 4.94
CA PRO A 420 3.26 19.66 5.36
C PRO A 420 3.69 19.87 6.82
N ALA A 421 4.23 18.83 7.48
CA ALA A 421 4.67 18.90 8.87
C ALA A 421 6.08 19.50 8.95
N ASN A 422 6.32 20.33 9.96
CA ASN A 422 7.66 20.85 10.21
C ASN A 422 8.41 19.86 11.12
N LEU A 423 9.27 19.03 10.53
CA LEU A 423 10.08 18.06 11.27
C LEU A 423 11.39 18.69 11.73
N ALA A 424 11.80 18.39 12.96
CA ALA A 424 13.11 18.78 13.45
C ALA A 424 14.21 18.01 12.69
N ARG A 425 15.23 18.76 12.24
CA ARG A 425 16.35 18.24 11.47
C ARG A 425 17.66 18.52 12.19
N ASP A 426 18.64 17.64 12.04
CA ASP A 426 20.00 17.89 12.49
C ASP A 426 20.76 18.83 11.54
N VAL A 427 22.03 19.10 11.88
CA VAL A 427 22.94 19.95 11.11
C VAL A 427 23.14 19.48 9.66
N ASN A 428 22.91 18.21 9.38
CA ASN A 428 23.03 17.62 8.04
C ASN A 428 21.69 17.59 7.28
N GLY A 429 20.61 18.13 7.87
CA GLY A 429 19.28 18.15 7.27
C GLY A 429 18.48 16.85 7.43
N LEU A 430 18.99 15.88 8.20
CA LEU A 430 18.33 14.60 8.43
C LEU A 430 17.33 14.71 9.59
N ALA A 431 16.19 14.03 9.48
CA ALA A 431 15.18 14.09 10.53
C ALA A 431 15.68 13.53 11.86
N GLN A 432 15.24 14.17 12.94
CA GLN A 432 15.46 13.70 14.31
C GLN A 432 14.30 12.83 14.78
N GLY A 433 14.58 11.92 15.71
CA GLY A 433 13.61 10.90 16.15
C GLY A 433 13.40 9.82 15.09
N GLY A 434 12.31 9.05 15.23
CA GLY A 434 12.02 7.91 14.38
C GLY A 434 12.99 6.74 14.61
N ILE A 435 12.77 5.68 13.83
CA ILE A 435 13.77 4.66 13.56
C ILE A 435 14.73 5.26 12.53
N ARG A 436 15.98 5.49 12.94
CA ARG A 436 17.07 5.94 12.06
C ARG A 436 17.90 4.73 11.67
N LEU A 437 17.82 4.34 10.39
CA LEU A 437 18.68 3.31 9.80
C LEU A 437 20.10 3.86 9.57
N PRO A 438 21.11 3.03 9.26
CA PRO A 438 22.46 3.50 8.99
C PRO A 438 22.53 4.59 7.90
N ASP A 439 21.60 4.57 6.94
CA ASP A 439 21.42 5.61 5.90
C ASP A 439 21.20 7.03 6.47
N VAL A 440 20.84 7.15 7.75
CA VAL A 440 20.47 8.38 8.46
C VAL A 440 21.30 8.57 9.74
N THR A 441 21.66 7.50 10.44
CA THR A 441 22.51 7.59 11.65
C THR A 441 23.99 7.76 11.31
N VAL A 442 24.44 7.12 10.23
CA VAL A 442 25.83 7.16 9.74
C VAL A 442 25.83 7.65 8.29
N PRO A 443 25.38 8.91 8.05
CA PRO A 443 25.03 9.37 6.72
C PRO A 443 26.25 9.60 5.83
N VAL A 444 26.13 9.20 4.56
CA VAL A 444 27.05 9.59 3.47
C VAL A 444 26.39 10.53 2.47
N GLY A 445 25.16 10.93 2.76
CA GLY A 445 24.34 11.82 1.97
C GLY A 445 23.10 12.25 2.75
N LEU A 446 22.41 13.26 2.22
CA LEU A 446 21.08 13.62 2.66
C LEU A 446 20.11 12.56 2.14
N ASN A 447 19.27 12.03 3.04
CA ASN A 447 18.04 11.32 2.69
C ASN A 447 16.88 12.00 3.44
N ASP A 448 15.82 12.38 2.73
CA ASP A 448 14.60 12.88 3.34
C ASP A 448 13.34 12.39 2.63
N GLY A 449 12.20 12.59 3.29
CA GLY A 449 10.89 12.27 2.75
C GLY A 449 10.30 13.38 1.88
N ILE A 450 11.03 14.39 1.42
CA ILE A 450 10.47 15.61 0.81
C ILE A 450 10.86 15.74 -0.65
N ASN A 451 9.88 15.84 -1.55
CA ASN A 451 10.09 16.24 -2.94
C ASN A 451 8.78 16.81 -3.54
N ALA A 452 8.84 17.34 -4.76
CA ALA A 452 7.72 17.96 -5.45
C ALA A 452 7.92 17.89 -6.97
N PRO A 453 6.84 17.97 -7.78
CA PRO A 453 6.96 18.16 -9.23
C PRO A 453 7.63 19.50 -9.54
N ALA A 454 8.62 19.50 -10.43
CA ALA A 454 9.18 20.71 -11.03
C ALA A 454 8.29 21.24 -12.17
N SER A 455 7.68 20.33 -12.93
CA SER A 455 6.65 20.62 -13.94
C SER A 455 5.54 19.57 -13.89
N LEU A 456 4.34 19.96 -14.32
CA LEU A 456 3.19 19.06 -14.53
C LEU A 456 2.87 18.85 -16.01
N ASP A 457 3.77 19.23 -16.93
CA ASP A 457 3.63 18.94 -18.36
C ASP A 457 3.50 17.42 -18.62
N ASN A 458 4.25 16.63 -17.86
CA ASN A 458 3.95 15.22 -17.64
C ASN A 458 3.10 15.11 -16.36
N PRO A 459 1.80 14.77 -16.44
CA PRO A 459 0.96 14.63 -15.26
C PRO A 459 1.46 13.60 -14.24
N LEU A 460 2.24 12.61 -14.68
CA LEU A 460 2.85 11.61 -13.79
C LEU A 460 3.92 12.22 -12.87
N SER A 461 4.49 13.39 -13.20
CA SER A 461 5.39 14.11 -12.28
C SER A 461 4.70 14.48 -10.96
N SER A 462 3.36 14.47 -10.89
CA SER A 462 2.65 14.62 -9.61
C SER A 462 3.06 13.57 -8.56
N PHE A 463 3.54 12.38 -8.98
CA PHE A 463 4.07 11.35 -8.08
C PHE A 463 5.42 11.71 -7.44
N CYS A 464 6.12 12.76 -7.92
CA CYS A 464 7.36 13.24 -7.30
C CYS A 464 7.18 13.55 -5.80
N VAL A 465 5.98 13.93 -5.35
CA VAL A 465 5.70 14.17 -3.92
C VAL A 465 5.93 12.95 -3.03
N LEU A 466 6.03 11.74 -3.59
CA LEU A 466 6.24 10.48 -2.88
C LEU A 466 7.70 10.05 -2.81
N TYR A 467 8.57 10.65 -3.63
CA TYR A 467 9.91 10.10 -3.89
C TYR A 467 10.93 10.52 -2.83
N GLY A 468 10.70 11.63 -2.14
CA GLY A 468 11.72 12.20 -1.25
C GLY A 468 12.99 12.61 -2.01
N THR A 469 14.03 12.98 -1.26
CA THR A 469 15.29 13.48 -1.82
C THR A 469 16.45 12.59 -1.42
N HIS A 470 17.41 12.44 -2.34
CA HIS A 470 18.74 11.95 -2.03
C HIS A 470 19.83 12.85 -2.63
N ARG A 471 20.85 13.21 -1.84
CA ARG A 471 22.05 13.93 -2.30
C ARG A 471 23.30 13.45 -1.59
N ASP A 472 24.29 12.96 -2.32
CA ASP A 472 25.59 12.59 -1.77
C ASP A 472 26.25 13.77 -1.05
N PHE A 473 26.95 13.47 0.05
CA PHE A 473 27.84 14.43 0.69
C PHE A 473 29.14 14.57 -0.09
N THR A 474 29.72 15.77 -0.05
CA THR A 474 31.04 16.02 -0.63
C THR A 474 32.13 15.32 0.18
N PRO A 475 33.33 15.08 -0.40
CA PRO A 475 34.46 14.56 0.36
C PRO A 475 34.80 15.40 1.60
N ASP A 476 34.67 16.73 1.53
CA ASP A 476 34.90 17.62 2.68
C ASP A 476 33.86 17.41 3.79
N GLN A 477 32.59 17.18 3.43
CA GLN A 477 31.54 16.85 4.40
C GLN A 477 31.79 15.49 5.04
N LEU A 478 32.20 14.48 4.26
CA LEU A 478 32.54 13.15 4.78
C LEU A 478 33.75 13.19 5.72
N ALA A 479 34.78 13.96 5.39
CA ALA A 479 35.98 14.15 6.23
C ALA A 479 35.69 14.88 7.56
N LEU A 480 34.57 15.60 7.67
CA LEU A 480 34.10 16.19 8.94
C LEU A 480 33.37 15.17 9.82
N LEU A 481 32.81 14.11 9.23
CA LEU A 481 32.01 13.10 9.92
C LEU A 481 32.84 11.86 10.29
N TYR A 482 33.83 11.51 9.46
CA TYR A 482 34.56 10.25 9.56
C TYR A 482 36.07 10.47 9.50
N THR A 483 36.80 9.69 10.29
CA THR A 483 38.27 9.65 10.22
C THR A 483 38.81 8.76 9.09
N GLY A 484 37.91 8.04 8.40
CA GLY A 484 38.16 7.24 7.19
C GLY A 484 37.30 5.97 7.12
N ASP A 485 37.46 5.18 6.05
CA ASP A 485 36.68 3.95 5.77
C ASP A 485 36.47 3.00 6.95
N ARG A 486 37.51 2.79 7.78
CA ARG A 486 37.42 1.85 8.92
C ARG A 486 36.46 2.37 9.99
N ASP A 487 36.51 3.67 10.26
CA ASP A 487 35.68 4.35 11.24
C ASP A 487 34.22 4.31 10.81
N TYR A 488 33.94 4.69 9.56
CA TYR A 488 32.61 4.59 8.96
C TYR A 488 32.04 3.17 9.03
N ARG A 489 32.79 2.15 8.60
CA ARG A 489 32.34 0.75 8.65
C ARG A 489 32.07 0.27 10.08
N GLN A 490 32.85 0.72 11.05
CA GLN A 490 32.63 0.39 12.46
C GLN A 490 31.35 1.03 12.98
N LEU A 491 31.13 2.32 12.70
CA LEU A 491 29.91 3.04 13.06
C LEU A 491 28.66 2.40 12.46
N VAL A 492 28.70 2.00 11.17
CA VAL A 492 27.59 1.26 10.54
C VAL A 492 27.34 -0.05 11.28
N ALA A 493 28.38 -0.82 11.59
CA ALA A 493 28.22 -2.10 12.27
C ALA A 493 27.69 -1.94 13.71
N ASP A 494 28.08 -0.87 14.42
CA ASP A 494 27.55 -0.53 15.75
C ASP A 494 26.07 -0.16 15.69
N ASP A 495 25.66 0.65 14.70
CA ASP A 495 24.27 1.05 14.52
C ASP A 495 23.36 -0.13 14.14
N VAL A 496 23.83 -1.01 13.24
CA VAL A 496 23.11 -2.24 12.88
C VAL A 496 22.87 -3.11 14.11
N ARG A 497 23.89 -3.35 14.94
CA ARG A 497 23.73 -4.12 16.19
C ARG A 497 22.70 -3.49 17.13
N LEU A 498 22.71 -2.16 17.25
CA LEU A 498 21.72 -1.45 18.06
C LEU A 498 20.30 -1.67 17.52
N LEU A 499 20.10 -1.58 16.21
CA LEU A 499 18.79 -1.76 15.58
C LEU A 499 18.29 -3.21 15.68
N GLU A 500 19.20 -4.18 15.60
CA GLU A 500 18.93 -5.61 15.83
C GLU A 500 18.50 -5.86 17.29
N ASP A 501 19.24 -5.34 18.27
CA ASP A 501 18.91 -5.45 19.69
C ASP A 501 17.56 -4.81 20.03
N GLN A 502 17.20 -3.74 19.32
CA GLN A 502 15.92 -3.06 19.47
C GLN A 502 14.77 -3.75 18.72
N GLY A 503 15.10 -4.67 17.81
CA GLY A 503 14.15 -5.42 16.98
C GLY A 503 13.55 -4.61 15.83
N TYR A 504 14.19 -3.52 15.41
CA TYR A 504 13.77 -2.71 14.25
C TYR A 504 14.41 -3.15 12.94
N VAL A 505 15.48 -3.94 13.01
CA VAL A 505 16.11 -4.64 11.89
C VAL A 505 16.29 -6.10 12.29
N LEU A 506 16.10 -7.03 11.35
CA LEU A 506 16.38 -8.44 11.60
C LEU A 506 17.87 -8.74 11.41
N PRO A 507 18.48 -9.65 12.21
CA PRO A 507 19.89 -10.01 12.04
C PRO A 507 20.24 -10.50 10.63
N GLU A 508 19.32 -11.20 10.00
CA GLU A 508 19.44 -11.65 8.60
C GLU A 508 19.39 -10.53 7.56
N ASP A 509 18.94 -9.32 7.90
CA ASP A 509 18.83 -8.18 6.99
C ASP A 509 19.94 -7.14 7.28
N GLY A 510 20.47 -7.10 8.50
CA GLY A 510 21.53 -6.18 8.93
C GLY A 510 22.80 -6.25 8.09
N HIS A 511 23.09 -7.42 7.49
CA HIS A 511 24.25 -7.59 6.61
C HIS A 511 24.22 -6.65 5.38
N ALA A 512 23.04 -6.30 4.87
CA ALA A 512 22.90 -5.43 3.70
C ALA A 512 23.58 -4.07 3.92
N PHE A 513 23.42 -3.49 5.12
CA PHE A 513 24.09 -2.24 5.49
C PHE A 513 25.61 -2.41 5.60
N THR A 514 26.06 -3.50 6.23
CA THR A 514 27.50 -3.73 6.39
C THR A 514 28.21 -4.05 5.07
N ASP A 515 27.51 -4.70 4.13
CA ASP A 515 28.03 -4.99 2.80
C ASP A 515 28.06 -3.73 1.95
N GLN A 516 27.02 -2.90 1.97
CA GLN A 516 27.03 -1.57 1.35
C GLN A 516 28.21 -0.74 1.88
N ALA A 517 28.43 -0.73 3.20
CA ALA A 517 29.53 0.03 3.80
C ALA A 517 30.94 -0.45 3.39
N ARG A 518 31.09 -1.71 2.95
CA ARG A 518 32.37 -2.20 2.38
C ARG A 518 32.66 -1.59 1.00
N HIS A 519 31.63 -1.18 0.28
CA HIS A 519 31.72 -0.60 -1.06
C HIS A 519 31.68 0.94 -1.07
N THR A 520 31.34 1.56 0.05
CA THR A 520 31.40 3.01 0.24
C THR A 520 32.80 3.44 0.72
N HIS A 521 33.28 4.56 0.19
CA HIS A 521 34.53 5.22 0.58
C HIS A 521 34.22 6.61 1.12
N VAL A 522 34.79 6.96 2.27
CA VAL A 522 34.55 8.24 2.97
C VAL A 522 35.82 9.04 3.22
#